data_AF-A0A2L0VQP6-F1
#
_entry.id   AF-A0A2L0VQP6-F1
#
_cell.length_a   1.000
_cell.length_b   1.000
_cell.length_c   1.000
_cell.angle_alpha   90.00
_cell.angle_beta   90.00
_cell.angle_gamma   90.00
#
_symmetry.space_group_name_H-M   'P 1'
#
loop_
_entity.id
_entity.type
_entity.pdbx_description
1 polymer ?
#
loop_
_entity_poly.entity_id
_entity_poly.type
_entity_poly.pdbx_seq_one_letter_code
_entity_poly.pdbx_strand_id
1 'polypeptide(L)'
;MLGRMLGLAAVVAAVSVGMAGIASRTASIGNAGVAADAGKDDTNGNWTTAKRRHGWSSAPAAARGGSGEVRIGRAGDSHFYADADVDGANIRMMVDSGASIVALTRRDAEAIGIDVDRLPVAGMANTAGGAVPMRLVMLDSVEVDGIEVRGVQAAVVDADMGVSLLGQSFLSRLDAVNIEGDTMTLR
;
A
#
# COMPACT_ATOMS: atom_id res chain seq x y z
N MET A 1 -0.46 -6.64 -33.00
CA MET A 1 -0.03 -7.38 -31.80
C MET A 1 -0.77 -6.78 -30.61
N LEU A 2 -1.86 -7.40 -30.17
CA LEU A 2 -2.64 -6.94 -29.01
C LEU A 2 -2.00 -7.51 -27.74
N GLY A 3 -1.27 -6.68 -27.00
CA GLY A 3 -0.80 -7.02 -25.67
C GLY A 3 -1.95 -6.98 -24.68
N ARG A 4 -2.33 -8.14 -24.13
CA ARG A 4 -3.20 -8.24 -22.97
C ARG A 4 -2.42 -7.75 -21.74
N MET A 5 -2.69 -6.52 -21.33
CA MET A 5 -2.31 -6.03 -20.00
C MET A 5 -3.29 -6.65 -19.01
N LEU A 6 -2.81 -7.63 -18.24
CA LEU A 6 -3.55 -8.20 -17.11
C LEU A 6 -3.62 -7.11 -16.04
N GLY A 7 -4.80 -6.49 -15.86
CA GLY A 7 -5.09 -5.69 -14.67
C GLY A 7 -5.07 -6.61 -13.46
N LEU A 8 -4.08 -6.44 -12.60
CA LEU A 8 -3.88 -7.24 -11.41
C LEU A 8 -4.77 -6.69 -10.30
N ALA A 9 -6.03 -7.14 -10.22
CA ALA A 9 -6.85 -6.88 -9.03
C ALA A 9 -6.30 -7.73 -7.88
N ALA A 10 -5.67 -7.10 -6.90
CA ALA A 10 -5.18 -7.77 -5.71
C ALA A 10 -6.35 -7.99 -4.75
N VAL A 11 -6.98 -9.16 -4.79
CA VAL A 11 -8.03 -9.51 -3.81
C VAL A 11 -7.38 -9.78 -2.46
N VAL A 12 -7.18 -8.73 -1.65
CA VAL A 12 -6.72 -8.86 -0.27
C VAL A 12 -7.87 -9.32 0.62
N ALA A 13 -8.03 -10.63 0.73
CA ALA A 13 -8.91 -11.26 1.71
C ALA A 13 -8.06 -11.69 2.92
N ALA A 14 -8.31 -11.04 4.07
CA ALA A 14 -7.73 -11.42 5.35
C ALA A 14 -8.33 -12.76 5.82
N VAL A 15 -7.53 -13.83 5.82
CA VAL A 15 -7.93 -15.08 6.47
C VAL A 15 -7.19 -15.17 7.80
N SER A 16 -7.96 -15.05 8.89
CA SER A 16 -7.43 -15.20 10.26
C SER A 16 -7.16 -16.67 10.53
N VAL A 17 -5.92 -17.03 10.85
CA VAL A 17 -5.58 -18.40 11.31
C VAL A 17 -5.61 -18.41 12.83
N GLY A 18 -6.62 -19.06 13.42
CA GLY A 18 -6.63 -19.35 14.85
C GLY A 18 -5.54 -20.37 15.20
N MET A 19 -4.59 -19.98 16.05
CA MET A 19 -3.50 -20.84 16.53
C MET A 19 -4.01 -21.81 17.60
N ALA A 20 -4.18 -23.09 17.24
CA ALA A 20 -4.15 -24.21 18.18
C ALA A 20 -2.72 -24.76 18.21
N GLY A 21 -2.04 -24.58 19.34
CA GLY A 21 -0.62 -24.89 19.49
C GLY A 21 -0.33 -26.39 19.58
N ILE A 22 0.82 -26.81 19.04
CA ILE A 22 1.56 -27.99 19.50
C ILE A 22 3.05 -27.75 19.25
N ALA A 23 3.84 -27.87 20.30
CA ALA A 23 5.29 -27.74 20.30
C ALA A 23 5.98 -28.98 19.72
N SER A 24 7.09 -28.78 19.00
CA SER A 24 8.14 -29.78 18.80
C SER A 24 9.51 -29.10 18.73
N ARG A 25 10.40 -29.50 19.63
CA ARG A 25 11.84 -29.19 19.60
C ARG A 25 12.55 -30.19 18.67
N THR A 26 13.66 -29.81 18.03
CA THR A 26 15.01 -30.43 18.18
C THR A 26 15.98 -30.04 17.04
N ALA A 27 17.11 -29.43 17.47
CA ALA A 27 18.52 -29.51 17.05
C ALA A 27 19.02 -29.34 15.57
N SER A 28 19.87 -28.31 15.41
CA SER A 28 21.34 -28.32 15.14
C SER A 28 21.96 -28.78 13.79
N ILE A 29 23.11 -28.12 13.52
CA ILE A 29 24.25 -28.39 12.59
C ILE A 29 24.09 -27.75 11.19
N GLY A 30 25.03 -26.97 10.61
CA GLY A 30 26.41 -26.59 10.94
C GLY A 30 27.00 -25.60 9.91
N ASN A 31 28.15 -25.00 10.23
CA ASN A 31 28.87 -23.95 9.50
C ASN A 31 30.11 -24.51 8.75
N ALA A 32 30.34 -24.08 7.50
CA ALA A 32 31.64 -23.96 6.79
C ALA A 32 31.36 -23.44 5.34
N GLY A 33 32.09 -22.55 4.67
CA GLY A 33 33.26 -21.73 4.95
C GLY A 33 33.72 -20.98 3.67
N VAL A 34 34.58 -19.95 3.84
CA VAL A 34 35.66 -19.39 2.98
C VAL A 34 35.35 -18.86 1.55
N ALA A 35 35.49 -17.54 1.27
CA ALA A 35 36.69 -16.73 0.84
C ALA A 35 37.06 -16.94 -0.65
N ALA A 36 37.47 -16.00 -1.52
CA ALA A 36 37.91 -14.59 -1.55
C ALA A 36 37.54 -14.02 -2.96
N ASP A 37 37.61 -12.73 -3.30
CA ASP A 37 38.82 -12.00 -3.73
C ASP A 37 38.44 -10.55 -4.16
N ALA A 38 39.42 -9.67 -4.05
CA ALA A 38 39.38 -8.23 -4.24
C ALA A 38 39.48 -7.78 -5.72
N GLY A 39 38.94 -6.59 -6.03
CA GLY A 39 39.06 -6.05 -7.38
C GLY A 39 38.57 -4.61 -7.57
N LYS A 40 39.35 -3.66 -7.05
CA LYS A 40 39.73 -2.34 -7.61
C LYS A 40 38.65 -1.36 -8.09
N ASP A 41 38.81 -0.14 -7.57
CA ASP A 41 38.27 1.14 -8.03
C ASP A 41 38.48 1.39 -9.52
N ASP A 42 37.44 1.86 -10.21
CA ASP A 42 37.53 2.66 -11.43
C ASP A 42 36.52 3.82 -11.36
N THR A 43 37.03 4.97 -10.92
CA THR A 43 36.40 6.28 -11.10
C THR A 43 36.59 6.75 -12.55
N ASN A 44 35.49 6.95 -13.30
CA ASN A 44 35.50 7.74 -14.53
C ASN A 44 34.10 7.91 -15.16
N GLY A 45 33.73 9.17 -15.44
CA GLY A 45 32.94 9.48 -16.64
C GLY A 45 31.61 10.19 -16.48
N ASN A 46 31.64 11.45 -16.02
CA ASN A 46 30.61 12.46 -16.30
C ASN A 46 30.47 12.73 -17.81
N TRP A 47 29.27 12.63 -18.40
CA TRP A 47 28.89 13.32 -19.64
C TRP A 47 27.40 13.75 -19.62
N THR A 48 27.18 14.96 -19.11
CA THR A 48 26.30 16.02 -19.65
C THR A 48 25.00 15.68 -20.41
N THR A 49 23.92 16.31 -19.92
CA THR A 49 22.72 16.80 -20.65
C THR A 49 21.49 15.90 -20.68
N ALA A 50 20.72 15.94 -19.59
CA ALA A 50 19.27 16.19 -19.65
C ALA A 50 18.74 16.56 -18.26
N LYS A 51 18.90 17.84 -17.87
CA LYS A 51 18.01 18.45 -16.87
C LYS A 51 16.60 18.49 -17.48
N ARG A 52 15.81 17.43 -17.30
CA ARG A 52 14.35 17.57 -17.29
C ARG A 52 13.93 17.71 -15.85
N ARG A 53 13.81 18.97 -15.45
CA ARG A 53 13.04 19.41 -14.29
C ARG A 53 11.62 18.89 -14.55
N HIS A 54 11.28 17.74 -13.99
CA HIS A 54 9.89 17.33 -13.93
C HIS A 54 9.24 18.32 -12.97
N GLY A 55 8.54 19.30 -13.55
CA GLY A 55 7.77 20.27 -12.79
C GLY A 55 6.83 19.49 -11.90
N TRP A 56 6.96 19.73 -10.60
CA TRP A 56 5.88 19.50 -9.67
C TRP A 56 4.73 20.37 -10.16
N SER A 57 3.80 19.76 -10.90
CA SER A 57 2.52 20.39 -11.18
C SER A 57 1.78 20.43 -9.86
N SER A 58 1.97 21.53 -9.13
CA SER A 58 1.07 21.91 -8.05
C SER A 58 -0.25 22.26 -8.74
N ALA A 59 -1.10 21.24 -8.92
CA ALA A 59 -2.51 21.49 -9.12
C ALA A 59 -2.94 22.42 -7.97
N PRO A 60 -3.72 23.48 -8.24
CA PRO A 60 -4.21 24.33 -7.17
C PRO A 60 -4.97 23.43 -6.19
N ALA A 61 -4.60 23.49 -4.91
CA ALA A 61 -5.38 22.90 -3.84
C ALA A 61 -6.82 23.36 -4.03
N ALA A 62 -7.72 22.44 -4.32
CA ALA A 62 -9.13 22.73 -4.48
C ALA A 62 -9.59 23.47 -3.21
N ALA A 63 -10.24 24.60 -3.43
CA ALA A 63 -10.75 25.44 -2.35
C ALA A 63 -11.65 24.59 -1.43
N ARG A 64 -11.35 24.61 -0.13
CA ARG A 64 -12.21 24.06 0.93
C ARG A 64 -13.59 24.69 0.84
N GLY A 65 -14.54 23.93 0.30
CA GLY A 65 -15.95 24.29 0.14
C GLY A 65 -16.78 23.02 0.28
N GLY A 66 -17.54 22.92 1.38
CA GLY A 66 -18.16 21.69 1.83
C GLY A 66 -19.19 21.09 0.88
N SER A 67 -18.86 19.95 0.29
CA SER A 67 -19.83 19.01 -0.26
C SER A 67 -19.64 17.57 0.22
N GLY A 68 -18.62 17.30 1.07
CA GLY A 68 -18.30 15.93 1.48
C GLY A 68 -18.09 15.00 0.29
N GLU A 69 -17.61 15.53 -0.84
CA GLU A 69 -17.52 14.81 -2.10
C GLU A 69 -16.13 14.98 -2.69
N VAL A 70 -15.47 13.85 -2.97
CA VAL A 70 -14.13 13.80 -3.58
C VAL A 70 -14.26 13.22 -4.97
N ARG A 71 -13.66 13.88 -5.96
CA ARG A 71 -13.59 13.39 -7.35
C ARG A 71 -12.17 13.01 -7.71
N ILE A 72 -11.97 11.76 -8.12
CA ILE A 72 -10.67 11.19 -8.47
C ILE A 72 -10.69 10.83 -9.96
N GLY A 73 -9.73 11.36 -10.72
CA GLY A 73 -9.53 10.98 -12.12
C GLY A 73 -8.81 9.65 -12.25
N ARG A 74 -9.17 8.84 -13.25
CA ARG A 74 -8.47 7.60 -13.59
C ARG A 74 -7.04 7.92 -14.03
N ALA A 75 -6.08 7.24 -13.44
CA ALA A 75 -4.68 7.33 -13.82
C ALA A 75 -4.41 6.56 -15.13
N GLY A 76 -3.25 6.81 -15.75
CA GLY A 76 -2.88 6.22 -17.05
C GLY A 76 -2.73 4.68 -17.03
N ASP A 77 -2.59 4.09 -15.85
CA ASP A 77 -2.57 2.64 -15.62
C ASP A 77 -3.98 2.05 -15.37
N SER A 78 -5.01 2.87 -15.54
CA SER A 78 -6.43 2.56 -15.35
C SER A 78 -6.91 2.39 -13.91
N HIS A 79 -6.08 2.71 -12.90
CA HIS A 79 -6.48 2.70 -11.49
C HIS A 79 -6.89 4.10 -10.99
N PHE A 80 -7.51 4.15 -9.81
CA PHE A 80 -7.81 5.38 -9.09
C PHE A 80 -6.88 5.51 -7.88
N TYR A 81 -6.30 6.69 -7.70
CA TYR A 81 -5.39 6.97 -6.59
C TYR A 81 -5.90 8.17 -5.81
N ALA A 82 -5.94 8.03 -4.49
CA ALA A 82 -6.23 9.12 -3.56
C ALA A 82 -4.97 9.44 -2.76
N ASP A 83 -4.72 10.73 -2.53
CA ASP A 83 -3.78 11.15 -1.50
C ASP A 83 -4.54 11.20 -0.18
N ALA A 84 -4.19 10.31 0.75
CA ALA A 84 -4.85 10.17 2.04
C ALA A 84 -3.95 10.70 3.16
N ASP A 85 -4.51 11.38 4.15
CA ASP A 85 -3.86 11.57 5.44
C ASP A 85 -4.16 10.34 6.31
N VAL A 86 -3.12 9.57 6.62
CA VAL A 86 -3.21 8.37 7.46
C VAL A 86 -2.39 8.64 8.71
N ASP A 87 -3.07 8.72 9.85
CA ASP A 87 -2.45 9.01 11.15
C ASP A 87 -1.44 10.19 11.10
N GLY A 88 -1.75 11.24 10.33
CA GLY A 88 -0.92 12.45 10.18
C GLY A 88 0.16 12.40 9.10
N ALA A 89 0.27 11.30 8.33
CA ALA A 89 1.16 11.21 7.18
C ALA A 89 0.37 11.19 5.86
N ASN A 90 0.84 11.96 4.87
CA ASN A 90 0.24 11.93 3.54
C ASN A 90 0.76 10.72 2.74
N ILE A 91 -0.14 9.79 2.40
CA ILE A 91 0.14 8.53 1.72
C ILE A 91 -0.73 8.45 0.48
N ARG A 92 -0.09 8.24 -0.68
CA ARG A 92 -0.80 7.94 -1.91
C ARG A 92 -1.25 6.49 -1.91
N MET A 93 -2.55 6.27 -2.02
CA MET A 93 -3.16 4.95 -1.95
C MET A 93 -3.97 4.66 -3.21
N MET A 94 -3.94 3.42 -3.67
CA MET A 94 -4.84 2.95 -4.73
C MET A 94 -6.20 2.59 -4.13
N VAL A 95 -7.28 3.04 -4.74
CA VAL A 95 -8.64 2.63 -4.34
C VAL A 95 -8.89 1.22 -4.87
N ASP A 96 -9.09 0.26 -3.96
CA ASP A 96 -9.27 -1.15 -4.30
C ASP A 96 -10.50 -1.73 -3.59
N SER A 97 -11.61 -1.85 -4.33
CA SER A 97 -12.84 -2.42 -3.80
C SER A 97 -12.76 -3.93 -3.54
N GLY A 98 -11.73 -4.62 -4.05
CA GLY A 98 -11.45 -6.02 -3.81
C GLY A 98 -10.65 -6.30 -2.53
N ALA A 99 -10.06 -5.28 -1.92
CA ALA A 99 -9.39 -5.39 -0.63
C ALA A 99 -10.41 -5.29 0.51
N SER A 100 -10.45 -6.32 1.37
CA SER A 100 -11.39 -6.38 2.50
C SER A 100 -11.09 -5.35 3.60
N ILE A 101 -9.82 -4.99 3.76
CA ILE A 101 -9.33 -4.00 4.72
C ILE A 101 -8.29 -3.12 4.03
N VAL A 102 -7.99 -1.96 4.63
CA VAL A 102 -6.85 -1.13 4.22
C VAL A 102 -5.57 -1.97 4.29
N ALA A 103 -4.79 -1.98 3.21
CA ALA A 103 -3.52 -2.70 3.15
C ALA A 103 -2.39 -1.70 3.04
N LEU A 104 -1.51 -1.67 4.03
CA LEU A 104 -0.33 -0.81 4.04
C LEU A 104 0.89 -1.56 3.53
N THR A 105 1.68 -0.87 2.71
CA THR A 105 3.07 -1.28 2.49
C THR A 105 3.83 -1.14 3.81
N ARG A 106 4.92 -1.91 3.97
CA ARG A 106 5.81 -1.77 5.12
C ARG A 106 6.32 -0.34 5.27
N ARG A 107 6.76 0.26 4.16
CA ARG A 107 7.28 1.63 4.13
C ARG A 107 6.25 2.63 4.66
N ASP A 108 5.00 2.51 4.21
CA ASP A 108 3.94 3.43 4.60
C ASP A 108 3.53 3.24 6.06
N ALA A 109 3.51 1.99 6.55
CA ALA A 109 3.32 1.71 7.97
C ALA A 109 4.42 2.31 8.86
N GLU A 110 5.68 2.19 8.44
CA GLU A 110 6.82 2.80 9.14
C GLU A 110 6.75 4.34 9.10
N ALA A 111 6.24 4.93 8.01
CA ALA A 111 6.07 6.38 7.88
C ALA A 111 5.06 6.96 8.88
N ILE A 112 4.07 6.16 9.29
CA ILE A 112 3.10 6.52 10.36
C ILE A 112 3.54 6.06 11.75
N GLY A 113 4.81 5.63 11.90
CA GLY A 113 5.40 5.29 13.20
C GLY A 113 5.12 3.87 13.69
N ILE A 114 4.60 2.98 12.86
CA ILE A 114 4.42 1.57 13.21
C ILE A 114 5.76 0.84 13.13
N ASP A 115 6.19 0.26 14.26
CA ASP A 115 7.31 -0.68 14.29
C ASP A 115 6.82 -2.07 13.82
N VAL A 116 6.90 -2.29 12.50
CA VAL A 116 6.37 -3.50 11.83
C VAL A 116 7.05 -4.77 12.34
N ASP A 117 8.32 -4.71 12.73
CA ASP A 117 9.09 -5.88 13.18
C ASP A 117 8.67 -6.35 14.58
N ARG A 118 8.04 -5.48 15.37
CA ARG A 118 7.46 -5.84 16.68
C ARG A 118 6.06 -6.42 16.59
N LEU A 119 5.40 -6.29 15.44
CA LEU A 119 4.04 -6.77 15.26
C LEU A 119 4.04 -8.28 14.93
N PRO A 120 3.21 -9.10 15.60
CA PRO A 120 3.11 -10.52 15.29
C PRO A 120 2.39 -10.73 13.96
N VAL A 121 2.82 -11.75 13.21
CA VAL A 121 2.06 -12.22 12.04
C VAL A 121 0.70 -12.71 12.51
N ALA A 122 -0.36 -12.09 12.00
CA ALA A 122 -1.73 -12.30 12.45
C ALA A 122 -2.55 -13.18 11.49
N GLY A 123 -2.04 -13.43 10.28
CA GLY A 123 -2.71 -14.28 9.30
C GLY A 123 -2.07 -14.17 7.92
N MET A 124 -2.85 -14.58 6.92
CA MET A 124 -2.45 -14.51 5.52
C MET A 124 -3.41 -13.60 4.76
N ALA A 125 -2.85 -12.68 3.98
CA ALA A 125 -3.54 -11.96 2.93
C ALA A 125 -3.50 -12.82 1.67
N ASN A 126 -4.66 -13.15 1.11
CA ASN A 126 -4.68 -13.65 -0.27
C ASN A 126 -4.35 -12.48 -1.19
N THR A 127 -3.55 -12.70 -2.23
CA THR A 127 -3.27 -11.67 -3.24
C THR A 127 -3.24 -12.34 -4.61
N ALA A 128 -3.15 -11.55 -5.67
CA ALA A 128 -2.95 -12.10 -7.01
C ALA A 128 -1.64 -12.90 -7.14
N GLY A 129 -0.63 -12.60 -6.32
CA GLY A 129 0.63 -13.35 -6.24
C GLY A 129 0.59 -14.59 -5.35
N GLY A 130 -0.55 -14.88 -4.72
CA GLY A 130 -0.72 -15.94 -3.72
C GLY A 130 -0.88 -15.42 -2.30
N ALA A 131 -0.91 -16.33 -1.33
CA ALA A 131 -1.07 -16.00 0.07
C ALA A 131 0.25 -15.48 0.68
N VAL A 132 0.20 -14.33 1.32
CA VAL A 132 1.36 -13.66 1.95
C VAL A 132 1.08 -13.33 3.41
N PRO A 133 2.09 -13.33 4.30
CA PRO A 133 1.90 -12.96 5.69
C PRO A 133 1.39 -11.53 5.85
N MET A 134 0.53 -11.30 6.85
CA MET A 134 0.05 -9.97 7.20
C MET A 134 0.03 -9.74 8.71
N ARG A 135 0.16 -8.47 9.11
CA ARG A 135 0.11 -8.02 10.51
C ARG A 135 -1.04 -7.04 10.66
N LEU A 136 -1.99 -7.35 11.53
CA LEU A 136 -3.15 -6.49 11.75
C LEU A 136 -2.78 -5.28 12.59
N VAL A 137 -3.29 -4.12 12.19
CA VAL A 137 -3.17 -2.85 12.91
C VAL A 137 -4.50 -2.11 12.88
N MET A 138 -4.63 -1.11 13.73
CA MET A 138 -5.79 -0.22 13.75
C MET A 138 -5.28 1.19 13.57
N LEU A 139 -5.74 1.86 12.51
CA LEU A 139 -5.39 3.24 12.21
C LEU A 139 -6.33 4.15 13.00
N ASP A 140 -5.78 5.20 13.59
CA ASP A 140 -6.57 6.16 14.37
C ASP A 140 -7.51 6.94 13.45
N SER A 141 -7.01 7.39 12.30
CA SER A 141 -7.78 8.07 11.26
C SER A 141 -7.20 7.89 9.86
N VAL A 142 -8.10 7.81 8.88
CA VAL A 142 -7.80 7.93 7.45
C VAL A 142 -8.69 9.03 6.90
N GLU A 143 -8.09 10.08 6.32
CA GLU A 143 -8.81 11.19 5.68
C GLU A 143 -8.46 11.26 4.19
N VAL A 144 -9.47 11.39 3.34
CA VAL A 144 -9.29 11.68 1.90
C VAL A 144 -10.02 12.96 1.58
N ASP A 145 -9.28 14.03 1.26
CA ASP A 145 -9.81 15.33 0.83
C ASP A 145 -11.01 15.85 1.68
N GLY A 146 -10.90 15.72 3.01
CA GLY A 146 -11.93 16.16 3.97
C GLY A 146 -12.95 15.11 4.40
N ILE A 147 -12.89 13.89 3.86
CA ILE A 147 -13.67 12.74 4.31
C ILE A 147 -12.83 11.93 5.30
N GLU A 148 -13.06 12.12 6.60
CA GLU A 148 -12.35 11.43 7.69
C GLU A 148 -13.13 10.19 8.17
N VAL A 149 -12.41 9.08 8.29
CA VAL A 149 -12.90 7.85 8.92
C VAL A 149 -11.93 7.46 10.04
N ARG A 150 -12.46 7.20 11.24
CA ARG A 150 -11.67 6.89 12.44
C ARG A 150 -11.72 5.42 12.82
N GLY A 151 -10.68 4.89 13.46
CA GLY A 151 -10.61 3.49 13.89
C GLY A 151 -10.75 2.53 12.71
N VAL A 152 -9.86 2.66 11.73
CA VAL A 152 -9.91 1.92 10.46
C VAL A 152 -9.07 0.65 10.56
N GLN A 153 -9.71 -0.49 10.31
CA GLN A 153 -8.98 -1.76 10.29
C GLN A 153 -8.03 -1.80 9.12
N ALA A 154 -6.77 -2.13 9.40
CA ALA A 154 -5.75 -2.24 8.38
C ALA A 154 -4.83 -3.44 8.64
N ALA A 155 -4.04 -3.78 7.63
CA ALA A 155 -2.95 -4.72 7.74
C ALA A 155 -1.70 -4.22 7.05
N VAL A 156 -0.55 -4.49 7.65
CA VAL A 156 0.74 -4.41 6.96
C VAL A 156 0.97 -5.74 6.25
N VAL A 157 1.09 -5.71 4.93
CA VAL A 157 1.26 -6.91 4.10
C VAL A 157 2.74 -7.12 3.81
N ASP A 158 3.29 -8.29 4.12
CA ASP A 158 4.68 -8.67 3.81
C ASP A 158 4.83 -9.09 2.33
N ALA A 159 4.48 -8.18 1.43
CA ALA A 159 4.66 -8.34 0.01
C ALA A 159 5.05 -7.01 -0.63
N ASP A 160 5.74 -7.08 -1.76
CA ASP A 160 5.99 -5.89 -2.57
C ASP A 160 4.72 -5.52 -3.36
N MET A 161 3.82 -4.79 -2.70
CA MET A 161 2.58 -4.30 -3.32
C MET A 161 2.81 -3.08 -4.22
N GLY A 162 3.97 -2.42 -4.11
CA GLY A 162 4.26 -1.14 -4.78
C GLY A 162 3.51 0.08 -4.21
N VAL A 163 2.25 -0.07 -3.83
CA VAL A 163 1.39 0.99 -3.28
C VAL A 163 0.45 0.45 -2.20
N SER A 164 0.10 1.29 -1.22
CA SER A 164 -0.92 0.96 -0.23
C SER A 164 -2.33 0.99 -0.84
N LEU A 165 -3.26 0.20 -0.29
CA LEU A 165 -4.61 0.02 -0.80
C LEU A 165 -5.65 0.59 0.16
N LEU A 166 -6.56 1.42 -0.35
CA LEU A 166 -7.78 1.82 0.34
C LEU A 166 -8.86 0.76 0.09
N GLY A 167 -9.03 -0.12 1.08
CA GLY A 167 -9.99 -1.23 1.03
C GLY A 167 -11.34 -0.93 1.71
N GLN A 168 -12.16 -1.96 1.80
CA GLN A 168 -13.55 -1.87 2.29
C GLN A 168 -13.68 -1.44 3.76
N SER A 169 -12.68 -1.63 4.62
CA SER A 169 -12.70 -1.11 5.99
C SER A 169 -12.76 0.42 6.06
N PHE A 170 -12.37 1.11 4.99
CA PHE A 170 -12.60 2.53 4.77
C PHE A 170 -13.81 2.75 3.85
N LEU A 171 -13.80 2.16 2.65
CA LEU A 171 -14.78 2.47 1.58
C LEU A 171 -16.23 2.19 1.98
N SER A 172 -16.49 1.16 2.78
CA SER A 172 -17.85 0.79 3.21
C SER A 172 -18.44 1.74 4.26
N ARG A 173 -17.63 2.64 4.82
CA ARG A 173 -18.05 3.66 5.79
C ARG A 173 -18.41 4.99 5.13
N LEU A 174 -18.19 5.09 3.82
CA LEU A 174 -18.62 6.21 3.01
C LEU A 174 -20.09 6.05 2.66
N ASP A 175 -20.80 7.16 2.47
CA ASP A 175 -22.18 7.17 1.99
C ASP A 175 -22.28 6.63 0.56
N ALA A 176 -21.28 6.91 -0.29
CA ALA A 176 -21.21 6.36 -1.64
C ALA A 176 -19.80 6.30 -2.24
N VAL A 177 -19.59 5.27 -3.07
CA VAL A 177 -18.41 5.13 -3.94
C VAL A 177 -18.92 4.82 -5.35
N ASN A 178 -18.79 5.77 -6.27
CA ASN A 178 -19.29 5.65 -7.64
C ASN A 178 -18.17 5.79 -8.67
N ILE A 179 -18.27 5.05 -9.77
CA ILE A 179 -17.38 5.21 -10.94
C ILE A 179 -18.23 5.51 -12.16
N GLU A 180 -17.95 6.64 -12.81
CA GLU A 180 -18.59 7.09 -14.04
C GLU A 180 -17.51 7.43 -15.07
N GLY A 181 -17.33 6.54 -16.05
CA GLY A 181 -16.25 6.65 -17.04
C GLY A 181 -14.86 6.66 -16.37
N ASP A 182 -14.15 7.76 -16.49
CA ASP A 182 -12.81 7.98 -15.93
C ASP A 182 -12.82 8.78 -14.63
N THR A 183 -13.99 8.96 -14.00
CA THR A 183 -14.12 9.67 -12.73
C THR A 183 -14.67 8.75 -11.67
N MET A 184 -13.99 8.68 -10.53
CA MET A 184 -14.50 8.11 -9.29
C MET A 184 -14.98 9.23 -8.38
N THR A 185 -16.10 9.02 -7.70
CA THR A 185 -16.65 9.95 -6.71
C THR A 185 -16.80 9.23 -5.37
N LEU A 186 -16.27 9.82 -4.30
CA LEU A 186 -16.40 9.37 -2.91
C LEU A 186 -17.26 10.38 -2.14
N ARG A 187 -18.21 9.91 -1.34
CA ARG A 187 -19.06 10.74 -0.47
C ARG A 187 -19.26 10.09 0.88
#